data_AF-A0A350LQ18-F1
#
_entry.id   AF-A0A350LQ18-F1
#
_cell.length_a   1.000
_cell.length_b   1.000
_cell.length_c   1.000
_cell.angle_alpha   90.00
_cell.angle_beta   90.00
_cell.angle_gamma   90.00
#
_symmetry.space_group_name_H-M   'P 1'
#
loop_
_entity.id
_entity.type
_entity.pdbx_description
1 polymer ?
#
loop_
_entity_poly.entity_id
_entity_poly.type
_entity_poly.pdbx_seq_one_letter_code
_entity_poly.pdbx_strand_id
1 'polypeptide(L)' 'MAYHFGEFTLDRSVGLRAGDAPVALEPQALRLLEFLIEHRARVVTKQDLIEEIWQGR' A
#
# COMPACT_ATOMS: atom_id res chain seq x y z
N MET A 1 -4.13 -1.75 11.72
CA MET A 1 -5.09 -2.50 10.88
C MET A 1 -4.25 -3.17 9.83
N ALA A 2 -4.34 -4.49 9.72
CA ALA A 2 -3.47 -5.28 8.85
C ALA A 2 -4.27 -5.84 7.67
N TYR A 3 -3.78 -5.61 6.46
CA TYR A 3 -4.32 -6.17 5.22
C TYR A 3 -3.59 -7.46 4.87
N HIS A 4 -4.33 -8.47 4.43
CA HIS A 4 -3.78 -9.76 4.02
C HIS A 4 -4.17 -10.03 2.56
N PHE A 5 -3.20 -10.37 1.72
CA PHE A 5 -3.42 -10.66 0.31
C PHE A 5 -2.35 -11.63 -0.20
N GLY A 6 -2.76 -12.82 -0.63
CA GLY A 6 -1.83 -13.90 -0.95
C GLY A 6 -0.99 -14.27 0.28
N GLU A 7 0.33 -14.28 0.12
CA GLU A 7 1.31 -14.49 1.20
C GLU A 7 1.69 -13.20 1.94
N PHE A 8 1.17 -12.05 1.52
CA PHE A 8 1.58 -10.76 2.05
C PHE A 8 0.68 -10.28 3.18
N THR A 9 1.30 -9.68 4.18
CA THR A 9 0.65 -8.97 5.28
C THR A 9 1.19 -7.54 5.32
N LEU A 10 0.31 -6.57 5.13
CA LEU A 10 0.62 -5.14 5.23
C LEU A 10 0.00 -4.57 6.50
N ASP A 11 0.83 -4.04 7.41
CA ASP A 11 0.35 -3.28 8.57
C ASP A 11 0.97 -1.89 8.59
N ARG A 12 0.17 -0.85 8.87
CA ARG A 12 0.63 0.55 8.93
C ARG A 12 1.79 0.80 9.90
N SER A 13 1.83 0.07 11.01
CA SER A 13 2.81 0.26 12.08
C SER A 13 4.06 -0.62 11.91
N VAL A 14 3.93 -1.74 11.18
CA VAL A 14 5.00 -2.76 11.05
C VAL A 14 5.62 -2.78 9.64
N GLY A 15 4.88 -2.36 8.61
CA GLY A 15 5.30 -2.43 7.21
C GLY A 15 4.76 -3.68 6.50
N LEU A 16 5.40 -4.05 5.38
CA LEU A 16 5.03 -5.22 4.58
C LEU A 16 5.83 -6.45 5.00
N ARG A 17 5.17 -7.60 5.08
CA ARG A 17 5.79 -8.93 5.24
C ARG A 17 5.32 -9.86 4.14
N ALA A 18 6.19 -10.77 3.71
CA ALA A 18 5.87 -11.93 2.87
C ALA A 18 6.04 -13.19 3.73
N GLY A 19 4.92 -13.80 4.12
CA GLY A 19 4.88 -14.77 5.21
C GLY A 19 5.47 -14.15 6.48
N ASP A 20 6.58 -14.71 6.95
CA ASP A 20 7.28 -14.19 8.13
C ASP A 20 8.42 -13.20 7.83
N ALA A 21 8.82 -13.03 6.58
CA ALA A 21 9.95 -12.20 6.19
C ALA A 21 9.53 -10.73 6.00
N PRO A 22 10.22 -9.75 6.62
CA PRO A 22 9.97 -8.34 6.33
C PRO A 22 10.41 -7.99 4.90
N VAL A 23 9.59 -7.20 4.21
CA VAL A 23 9.90 -6.66 2.88
C VAL A 23 10.19 -5.18 3.03
N ALA A 24 11.41 -4.77 2.69
CA ALA A 24 11.81 -3.38 2.72
C ALA A 24 11.05 -2.60 1.63
N LEU A 25 10.26 -1.61 2.06
CA LEU A 25 9.59 -0.67 1.19
C LEU A 25 9.87 0.74 1.67
N GLU A 26 10.04 1.65 0.72
CA GLU A 26 10.06 3.07 1.02
C GLU A 26 8.69 3.52 1.56
N PRO A 27 8.65 4.54 2.43
CA PRO A 27 7.40 5.03 3.01
C PRO A 27 6.33 5.37 1.97
N GLN A 28 6.75 5.88 0.81
CA GLN A 28 5.84 6.23 -0.27
C GLN A 28 5.24 5.01 -0.98
N ALA A 29 6.04 3.97 -1.22
CA ALA A 29 5.55 2.72 -1.78
C ALA A 29 4.57 2.02 -0.82
N LEU A 30 4.82 2.12 0.49
CA LEU A 30 3.91 1.60 1.51
C LEU A 30 2.54 2.29 1.46
N ARG A 31 2.53 3.64 1.41
CA ARG A 31 1.29 4.42 1.28
C ARG A 31 0.54 4.10 -0.02
N LEU A 32 1.27 3.96 -1.13
CA LEU A 32 0.68 3.58 -2.42
C LEU A 32 -0.02 2.22 -2.32
N LEU A 33 0.67 1.21 -1.78
CA LEU A 33 0.14 -0.14 -1.67
C LEU A 33 -1.12 -0.17 -0.79
N GLU A 34 -1.07 0.54 0.33
CA GLU A 34 -2.24 0.70 1.21
C GLU A 34 -3.44 1.31 0.47
N PHE A 35 -3.22 2.40 -0.25
CA PHE A 35 -4.27 3.07 -1.00
C PHE A 35 -4.91 2.14 -2.06
N LEU A 36 -4.09 1.38 -2.77
CA LEU A 36 -4.59 0.41 -3.75
C LEU A 36 -5.45 -0.68 -3.10
N ILE A 37 -5.08 -1.15 -1.90
CA ILE A 37 -5.84 -2.18 -1.17
C ILE A 37 -7.18 -1.63 -0.65
N GLU A 38 -7.17 -0.40 -0.14
CA GLU A 38 -8.37 0.30 0.32
C GLU A 38 -9.35 0.54 -0.83
N HIS A 39 -8.84 0.81 -2.04
CA HIS A 39 -9.64 1.04 -3.25
C HIS A 39 -9.75 -0.17 -4.18
N ARG A 40 -9.47 -1.40 -3.71
CA ARG A 40 -9.42 -2.62 -4.54
C ARG A 40 -10.69 -2.94 -5.35
N ALA A 41 -11.83 -2.36 -4.99
CA ALA A 41 -13.11 -2.54 -5.67
C ALA A 41 -13.31 -1.63 -6.88
N ARG A 42 -12.36 -0.73 -7.18
CA ARG A 42 -12.42 0.18 -8.32
C ARG A 42 -11.08 0.25 -9.04
N VAL A 43 -11.12 0.68 -10.30
CA VAL A 43 -9.91 1.09 -11.01
C VAL A 43 -9.43 2.41 -10.40
N VAL A 44 -8.17 2.45 -10.00
CA VAL A 44 -7.48 3.64 -9.50
C VAL A 44 -6.68 4.24 -10.65
N THR A 45 -6.90 5.53 -10.94
CA THR A 45 -6.18 6.21 -12.02
C THR A 45 -4.81 6.71 -11.54
N LYS A 46 -3.90 6.98 -12.48
CA LYS A 46 -2.62 7.63 -12.14
C LYS A 46 -2.83 8.99 -11.49
N GLN A 47 -3.87 9.72 -11.88
CA GLN A 47 -4.18 11.03 -11.33
C GLN A 47 -4.60 10.92 -9.86
N ASP A 48 -5.47 9.96 -9.52
CA ASP A 48 -5.88 9.67 -8.14
C ASP A 48 -4.65 9.41 -7.25
N LEU A 49 -3.68 8.63 -7.76
CA LEU A 49 -2.46 8.32 -7.02
C LEU A 49 -1.61 9.57 -6.74
N ILE A 50 -1.43 10.43 -7.75
CA ILE A 50 -0.66 11.67 -7.62
C ILE A 50 -1.32 12.61 -6.60
N GLU A 51 -2.64 12.73 -6.65
CA GLU A 51 -3.40 13.59 -5.73
C GLU A 51 -3.33 13.07 -4.29
N GLU A 52 -3.57 11.78 -4.07
CA GLU A 52 -3.69 11.22 -2.72
C GLU A 52 -2.34 10.96 -2.04
N ILE A 53 -1.33 10.52 -2.80
CA ILE A 53 -0.05 10.05 -2.21
C ILE A 53 1.07 11.09 -2.34
N TRP A 54 1.03 11.90 -3.40
CA TRP A 54 2.02 12.94 -3.70
C TRP A 54 1.48 14.37 -3.52
N GLN A 55 0.19 14.54 -3.19
CA GLN A 55 -0.46 15.85 -3.02
C GLN A 55 -0.28 16.77 -4.23
N GLY A 56 -0.28 16.21 -5.45
CA GLY A 56 -0.13 16.97 -6.69
C GLY A 56 1.30 17.34 -7.08
N ARG A 57 2.33 16.69 -6.51
CA ARG A 57 3.73 16.82 -6.95
C ARG A 57 4.14 15.76 -7.96
#